data_AF-K9V1W2-F1
#
_entry.id   AF-K9V1W2-F1
#
_cell.length_a   1.000
_cell.length_b   1.000
_cell.length_c   1.000
_cell.angle_alpha   90.00
_cell.angle_beta   90.00
_cell.angle_gamma   90.00
#
_symmetry.space_group_name_H-M   'P 1'
#
loop_
_entity.id
_entity.type
_entity.pdbx_description
1 polymer ?
#
loop_
_entity_poly.entity_id
_entity_poly.type
_entity_poly.pdbx_seq_one_letter_code
_entity_poly.pdbx_strand_id
1 'polypeptide(L)'
;MRKTIFLAVALSSAIILPATAQLGKVWSDFQSYSVDLQNYLRNNLSDFRPLEIQTQGAVTSATGELNIPNPIFANEIISSDIFINSISGNFEGNPLLNSYSVGNDMNRYIIRGSIASYLGRNGQIRAKVKLQNTERELRNIDAFTKESEDNYSNFESDVTSKVQELIGKGDIAGAGILSSLLNQSIFQLKQIKIQQNQSKIIGENLAQTIQGNQFLQYANLNLSSLSQQMEETNRARRVDNSAEAARLLRTTSQIDLFGRSDDN
;
A
#
# COMPACT_ATOMS: atom_id res chain seq x y z
N MET A 1 11.81 -21.17 -4.10
CA MET A 1 10.54 -21.00 -4.85
C MET A 1 9.28 -21.39 -4.06
N ARG A 2 9.21 -22.56 -3.40
CA ARG A 2 8.00 -22.89 -2.61
C ARG A 2 7.71 -21.93 -1.44
N LYS A 3 8.75 -21.37 -0.79
CA LYS A 3 8.60 -20.46 0.36
C LYS A 3 8.18 -19.03 0.02
N THR A 4 8.53 -18.53 -1.18
CA THR A 4 8.12 -17.18 -1.64
C THR A 4 6.66 -17.13 -2.06
N ILE A 5 6.09 -18.26 -2.50
CA ILE A 5 4.65 -18.39 -2.81
C ILE A 5 3.81 -18.34 -1.52
N PHE A 6 4.31 -18.89 -0.40
CA PHE A 6 3.64 -18.79 0.90
C PHE A 6 3.58 -17.36 1.43
N LEU A 7 4.58 -16.51 1.14
CA LEU A 7 4.58 -15.10 1.51
C LEU A 7 3.44 -14.33 0.81
N ALA A 8 3.21 -14.61 -0.48
CA ALA A 8 2.16 -13.95 -1.26
C ALA A 8 0.74 -14.41 -0.89
N VAL A 9 0.57 -15.68 -0.50
CA VAL A 9 -0.73 -16.26 -0.13
C VAL A 9 -1.09 -16.00 1.34
N ALA A 10 -0.11 -15.92 2.24
CA ALA A 10 -0.34 -15.54 3.64
C ALA A 10 -0.60 -14.03 3.80
N LEU A 11 -0.01 -13.17 2.96
CA LEU A 11 -0.34 -11.74 2.96
C LEU A 11 -1.71 -11.45 2.34
N SER A 12 -2.14 -12.19 1.31
CA SER A 12 -3.44 -11.98 0.69
C SER A 12 -4.62 -12.41 1.59
N SER A 13 -4.37 -13.32 2.53
CA SER A 13 -5.35 -13.72 3.54
C SER A 13 -5.40 -12.81 4.78
N ALA A 14 -4.51 -11.81 4.89
CA ALA A 14 -4.55 -10.76 5.91
C ALA A 14 -5.25 -9.47 5.44
N ILE A 15 -5.80 -9.44 4.22
CA ILE A 15 -6.36 -8.22 3.58
C ILE A 15 -7.76 -7.86 4.09
N ILE A 16 -8.44 -8.77 4.78
CA ILE A 16 -9.71 -8.47 5.44
C ILE A 16 -9.41 -8.40 6.93
N LEU A 17 -9.11 -7.20 7.42
CA LEU A 17 -9.19 -6.96 8.86
C LEU A 17 -10.54 -7.52 9.34
N PRO A 18 -10.59 -8.32 10.41
CA PRO A 18 -11.83 -8.43 11.15
C PRO A 18 -12.21 -6.99 11.51
N ALA A 19 -13.47 -6.60 11.30
CA ALA A 19 -14.02 -5.29 11.64
C ALA A 19 -13.90 -5.02 13.15
N THR A 20 -12.67 -4.80 13.60
CA THR A 20 -12.23 -4.59 14.98
C THR A 20 -11.88 -3.12 15.21
N ALA A 21 -11.89 -2.32 14.15
CA ALA A 21 -11.92 -0.87 14.22
C ALA A 21 -13.27 -0.43 14.79
N GLN A 22 -13.23 0.38 15.86
CA GLN A 22 -14.40 1.19 16.20
C GLN A 22 -14.67 2.12 15.02
N LEU A 23 -15.79 1.89 14.31
CA LEU A 23 -16.20 2.67 13.15
C LEU A 23 -16.00 4.17 13.40
N GLY A 24 -15.08 4.77 12.64
CA GLY A 24 -14.74 6.20 12.75
C GLY A 24 -13.29 6.52 13.14
N LYS A 25 -12.48 5.55 13.59
CA LYS A 25 -11.06 5.77 13.97
C LYS A 25 -10.03 5.52 12.85
N VAL A 26 -10.42 5.91 11.64
CA VAL A 26 -9.75 5.64 10.36
C VAL A 26 -8.22 5.85 10.38
N TRP A 27 -7.73 6.98 10.91
CA TRP A 27 -6.29 7.26 10.96
C TRP A 27 -5.56 6.41 12.00
N SER A 28 -6.15 6.20 13.18
CA SER A 28 -5.55 5.40 14.25
C SER A 28 -5.44 3.92 13.84
N ASP A 29 -6.46 3.41 13.15
CA ASP A 29 -6.45 2.06 12.61
C ASP A 29 -5.39 1.90 11.51
N PHE A 30 -5.27 2.89 10.63
CA PHE A 30 -4.23 2.93 9.61
C PHE A 30 -2.81 2.98 10.21
N GLN A 31 -2.62 3.71 11.31
CA GLN A 31 -1.34 3.73 12.02
C GLN A 31 -0.99 2.36 12.61
N SER A 32 -1.96 1.66 13.19
CA SER A 32 -1.77 0.30 13.73
C SER A 32 -1.28 -0.66 12.64
N TYR A 33 -1.94 -0.66 11.48
CA TYR A 33 -1.49 -1.40 10.30
C TYR A 33 -0.03 -1.07 9.90
N SER A 34 0.31 0.22 9.88
CA SER A 34 1.64 0.67 9.45
C SER A 34 2.74 0.23 10.43
N VAL A 35 2.43 0.22 11.72
CA VAL A 35 3.31 -0.30 12.77
C VAL A 35 3.49 -1.81 12.63
N ASP A 36 2.42 -2.56 12.39
CA ASP A 36 2.49 -4.00 12.17
C ASP A 36 3.36 -4.35 10.97
N LEU A 37 3.22 -3.60 9.87
CA LEU A 37 4.07 -3.75 8.68
C LEU A 37 5.54 -3.49 9.02
N GLN A 38 5.86 -2.44 9.77
CA GLN A 38 7.24 -2.19 10.20
C GLN A 38 7.78 -3.32 11.06
N ASN A 39 7.02 -3.77 12.05
CA ASN A 39 7.42 -4.84 12.94
C ASN A 39 7.69 -6.12 12.15
N TYR A 40 6.82 -6.44 11.19
CA TYR A 40 7.03 -7.56 10.29
C TYR A 40 8.34 -7.42 9.50
N LEU A 41 8.56 -6.27 8.85
CA LEU A 41 9.77 -6.06 8.06
C LEU A 41 11.03 -6.18 8.91
N ARG A 42 11.06 -5.59 10.11
CA ARG A 42 12.21 -5.66 11.03
C ARG A 42 12.49 -7.08 11.53
N ASN A 43 11.44 -7.83 11.85
CA ASN A 43 11.56 -9.16 12.44
C ASN A 43 11.90 -10.27 11.42
N ASN A 44 11.79 -9.99 10.12
CA ASN A 44 12.05 -10.96 9.06
C ASN A 44 13.31 -10.65 8.25
N LEU A 45 14.24 -9.84 8.78
CA LEU A 45 15.47 -9.48 8.07
C LEU A 45 16.57 -10.54 8.11
N SER A 46 16.42 -11.59 8.92
CA SER A 46 17.41 -12.67 9.04
C SER A 46 17.73 -13.37 7.71
N ASP A 47 16.81 -13.29 6.75
CA ASP A 47 16.96 -13.86 5.40
C ASP A 47 17.93 -13.06 4.52
N PHE A 48 18.33 -11.85 4.92
CA PHE A 48 19.20 -10.96 4.14
C PHE A 48 20.69 -11.09 4.48
N ARG A 49 21.10 -12.12 5.23
CA ARG A 49 22.53 -12.34 5.55
C ARG A 49 23.38 -12.48 4.28
N PRO A 50 24.58 -11.85 4.23
CA PRO A 50 25.24 -11.10 5.32
C PRO A 50 24.83 -9.62 5.44
N LEU A 51 23.94 -9.11 4.59
CA LEU A 51 23.56 -7.69 4.50
C LEU A 51 22.43 -7.27 5.48
N GLU A 52 22.18 -8.05 6.52
CA GLU A 52 21.06 -7.87 7.47
C GLU A 52 21.08 -6.49 8.14
N ILE A 53 22.26 -6.05 8.61
CA ILE A 53 22.43 -4.76 9.31
C ILE A 53 22.21 -3.59 8.36
N GLN A 54 22.78 -3.64 7.15
CA GLN A 54 22.60 -2.60 6.13
C GLN A 54 21.13 -2.51 5.71
N THR A 55 20.47 -3.66 5.54
CA THR A 55 19.05 -3.73 5.18
C THR A 55 18.18 -3.13 6.29
N GLN A 56 18.46 -3.43 7.55
CA GLN A 56 17.75 -2.85 8.70
C GLN A 56 17.92 -1.32 8.77
N GLY A 57 19.14 -0.84 8.58
CA GLY A 57 19.46 0.59 8.55
C GLY A 57 18.73 1.31 7.41
N ALA A 58 18.71 0.73 6.22
CA ALA A 58 18.03 1.27 5.06
C ALA A 58 16.50 1.31 5.19
N VAL A 59 15.87 0.22 5.68
CA VAL A 59 14.43 0.16 5.94
C VAL A 59 14.02 1.21 6.98
N THR A 60 14.80 1.36 8.04
CA THR A 60 14.53 2.35 9.10
C THR A 60 14.68 3.77 8.56
N SER A 61 15.76 4.05 7.83
CA SER A 61 16.04 5.38 7.27
C SER A 61 15.07 5.78 6.15
N ALA A 62 14.51 4.80 5.45
CA ALA A 62 13.53 5.02 4.40
C ALA A 62 12.08 5.05 4.88
N THR A 63 11.84 4.85 6.18
CA THR A 63 10.50 4.97 6.77
C THR A 63 10.04 6.42 6.75
N GLY A 64 8.89 6.66 6.11
CA GLY A 64 8.32 7.99 5.97
C GLY A 64 7.27 8.34 7.01
N GLU A 65 6.55 9.44 6.75
CA GLU A 65 5.54 10.06 7.63
C GLU A 65 4.34 9.18 7.99
N LEU A 66 4.06 8.15 7.20
CA LEU A 66 3.03 7.16 7.49
C LEU A 66 3.55 5.97 8.26
N ASN A 67 4.81 5.98 8.72
CA ASN A 67 5.42 4.79 9.28
C ASN A 67 5.48 3.63 8.27
N ILE A 68 5.60 3.96 6.98
CA ILE A 68 5.73 2.98 5.89
C ILE A 68 7.09 3.23 5.21
N PRO A 69 7.90 2.18 4.97
CA PRO A 69 9.17 2.35 4.26
C PRO A 69 8.96 2.72 2.79
N ASN A 70 9.79 3.62 2.27
CA ASN A 70 9.92 3.88 0.85
C ASN A 70 10.91 2.86 0.26
N PRO A 71 10.43 1.84 -0.47
CA PRO A 71 11.29 0.78 -1.00
C PRO A 71 12.32 1.26 -2.03
N ILE A 72 12.06 2.38 -2.73
CA ILE A 72 13.01 2.95 -3.69
C ILE A 72 14.19 3.57 -2.92
N PHE A 73 13.88 4.39 -1.91
CA PHE A 73 14.91 5.05 -1.12
C PHE A 73 15.68 4.04 -0.23
N ALA A 74 15.01 3.01 0.29
CA ALA A 74 15.69 1.91 0.99
C ALA A 74 16.70 1.20 0.08
N ASN A 75 16.31 0.92 -1.17
CA ASN A 75 17.20 0.31 -2.14
C ASN A 75 18.37 1.23 -2.53
N GLU A 76 18.15 2.54 -2.64
CA GLU A 76 19.22 3.51 -2.89
C GLU A 76 20.30 3.45 -1.80
N ILE A 77 19.91 3.44 -0.52
CA ILE A 77 20.82 3.33 0.63
C ILE A 77 21.63 2.02 0.58
N ILE A 78 20.96 0.89 0.32
CA ILE A 78 21.65 -0.41 0.21
C ILE A 78 22.62 -0.41 -0.98
N SER A 79 22.20 0.18 -2.10
CA SER A 79 23.02 0.20 -3.31
C SER A 79 24.23 1.13 -3.21
N SER A 80 24.12 2.27 -2.52
CA SER A 80 25.26 3.17 -2.29
C SER A 80 26.34 2.53 -1.43
N ASP A 81 25.96 1.64 -0.51
CA ASP A 81 26.88 0.90 0.35
C ASP A 81 27.58 -0.26 -0.39
N ILE A 82 27.02 -0.73 -1.51
CA ILE A 82 27.51 -1.89 -2.29
C ILE A 82 28.25 -1.46 -3.57
N PHE A 83 28.22 -0.17 -3.95
CA PHE A 83 28.74 0.31 -5.24
C PHE A 83 30.27 0.50 -5.27
N ILE A 84 31.01 -0.61 -5.26
CA ILE A 84 32.38 -0.68 -5.77
C ILE A 84 32.40 -1.81 -6.82
N ASN A 85 32.37 -1.46 -8.11
CA ASN A 85 32.55 -2.31 -9.31
C ASN A 85 31.32 -2.99 -9.97
N SER A 86 30.52 -2.25 -10.75
CA SER A 86 29.77 -2.87 -11.85
C SER A 86 30.01 -2.15 -13.19
N ILE A 87 31.08 -2.55 -13.88
CA ILE A 87 31.35 -2.18 -15.28
C ILE A 87 30.74 -3.30 -16.14
N SER A 88 29.44 -3.22 -16.45
CA SER A 88 28.76 -4.24 -17.27
C SER A 88 28.01 -3.65 -18.48
N GLY A 89 27.89 -2.33 -18.59
CA GLY A 89 27.00 -1.69 -19.59
C GLY A 89 27.44 -1.78 -21.06
N ASN A 90 28.70 -2.11 -21.37
CA ASN A 90 29.27 -1.84 -22.70
C ASN A 90 29.46 -3.04 -23.62
N PHE A 91 28.96 -4.24 -23.29
CA PHE A 91 29.22 -5.46 -24.06
C PHE A 91 28.13 -5.85 -25.09
N GLU A 92 26.98 -5.16 -25.12
CA GLU A 92 25.87 -5.51 -26.04
C GLU A 92 25.88 -4.63 -27.32
N GLY A 93 26.42 -5.18 -28.42
CA GLY A 93 26.55 -4.46 -29.71
C GLY A 93 25.32 -4.54 -30.63
N ASN A 94 24.24 -5.23 -30.24
CA ASN A 94 23.05 -5.42 -31.08
C ASN A 94 22.02 -4.30 -30.85
N PRO A 95 21.71 -3.45 -31.85
CA PRO A 95 20.76 -2.35 -31.71
C PRO A 95 19.34 -2.76 -31.30
N LEU A 96 18.87 -3.94 -31.73
CA LEU A 96 17.57 -4.47 -31.36
C LEU A 96 17.53 -4.85 -29.87
N LEU A 97 18.57 -5.52 -29.37
CA LEU A 97 18.69 -5.83 -27.94
C LEU A 97 18.83 -4.55 -27.09
N ASN A 98 19.56 -3.55 -27.60
CA ASN A 98 19.66 -2.24 -26.94
C ASN A 98 18.30 -1.54 -26.88
N SER A 99 17.45 -1.64 -27.91
CA SER A 99 16.10 -1.08 -27.88
C SER A 99 15.21 -1.73 -26.82
N TYR A 100 15.30 -3.06 -26.64
CA TYR A 100 14.60 -3.76 -25.56
C TYR A 100 15.11 -3.37 -24.17
N SER A 101 16.43 -3.20 -24.02
CA SER A 101 17.03 -2.73 -22.76
C SER A 101 16.53 -1.33 -22.38
N VAL A 102 16.57 -0.39 -23.31
CA VAL A 102 16.09 0.99 -23.10
C VAL A 102 14.59 1.00 -22.77
N GLY A 103 13.78 0.20 -23.47
CA GLY A 103 12.35 0.06 -23.17
C GLY A 103 12.09 -0.48 -21.76
N ASN A 104 12.88 -1.46 -21.31
CA ASN A 104 12.77 -2.02 -19.97
C ASN A 104 13.21 -1.02 -18.88
N ASP A 105 14.26 -0.24 -19.12
CA ASP A 105 14.69 0.80 -18.19
C ASP A 105 13.67 1.94 -18.09
N MET A 106 13.04 2.32 -19.22
CA MET A 106 11.96 3.29 -19.22
C MET A 106 10.74 2.79 -18.44
N ASN A 107 10.31 1.53 -18.66
CA ASN A 107 9.23 0.91 -17.88
C ASN A 107 9.56 0.89 -16.38
N ARG A 108 10.81 0.60 -16.01
CA ARG A 108 11.27 0.63 -14.62
C ARG A 108 11.24 2.02 -14.03
N TYR A 109 11.65 3.03 -14.77
CA TYR A 109 11.57 4.43 -14.35
C TYR A 109 10.12 4.85 -14.09
N ILE A 110 9.20 4.49 -14.99
CA ILE A 110 7.76 4.74 -14.84
C ILE A 110 7.21 4.06 -13.58
N ILE A 111 7.52 2.77 -13.38
CA ILE A 111 7.11 2.01 -12.20
C ILE A 111 7.65 2.68 -10.94
N ARG A 112 8.97 2.94 -10.85
CA ARG A 112 9.57 3.63 -9.71
C ARG A 112 8.95 5.01 -9.46
N GLY A 113 8.72 5.81 -10.50
CA GLY A 113 8.03 7.09 -10.38
C GLY A 113 6.62 6.96 -9.79
N SER A 114 5.86 5.96 -10.26
CA SER A 114 4.52 5.67 -9.71
C SER A 114 4.60 5.26 -8.23
N ILE A 115 5.56 4.44 -7.85
CA ILE A 115 5.73 4.01 -6.46
C ILE A 115 6.19 5.17 -5.58
N ALA A 116 7.14 5.99 -6.02
CA ALA A 116 7.56 7.20 -5.31
C ALA A 116 6.40 8.17 -5.08
N SER A 117 5.43 8.22 -6.00
CA SER A 117 4.24 9.07 -5.84
C SER A 117 3.29 8.62 -4.73
N TYR A 118 3.28 7.33 -4.36
CA TYR A 118 2.42 6.77 -3.31
C TYR A 118 3.19 6.48 -2.02
N LEU A 119 4.31 5.77 -2.12
CA LEU A 119 5.15 5.33 -1.01
C LEU A 119 6.29 6.30 -0.69
N GLY A 120 6.57 7.28 -1.55
CA GLY A 120 7.53 8.34 -1.24
C GLY A 120 6.96 9.36 -0.25
N ARG A 121 7.83 10.19 0.32
CA ARG A 121 7.51 11.16 1.38
C ARG A 121 6.25 11.98 1.08
N ASN A 122 6.16 12.56 -0.11
CA ASN A 122 5.01 13.39 -0.51
C ASN A 122 3.71 12.57 -0.64
N GLY A 123 3.78 11.34 -1.16
CA GLY A 123 2.64 10.43 -1.23
C GLY A 123 2.11 10.09 0.16
N GLN A 124 3.03 9.77 1.07
CA GLN A 124 2.71 9.48 2.47
C GLN A 124 2.10 10.68 3.19
N ILE A 125 2.66 11.90 3.01
CA ILE A 125 2.08 13.13 3.59
C ILE A 125 0.65 13.35 3.10
N ARG A 126 0.39 13.19 1.80
CA ARG A 126 -0.97 13.35 1.24
C ARG A 126 -1.95 12.36 1.86
N ALA A 127 -1.56 11.10 1.98
CA ALA A 127 -2.40 10.07 2.59
C ALA A 127 -2.63 10.34 4.09
N LYS A 128 -1.59 10.75 4.84
CA LYS A 128 -1.70 11.19 6.24
C LYS A 128 -2.72 12.31 6.42
N VAL A 129 -2.58 13.39 5.64
CA VAL A 129 -3.49 14.54 5.72
C VAL A 129 -4.92 14.13 5.37
N LYS A 130 -5.13 13.32 4.33
CA LYS A 130 -6.46 12.80 3.98
C LYS A 130 -7.08 12.01 5.13
N LEU A 131 -6.36 11.04 5.69
CA LEU A 131 -6.85 10.20 6.78
C LEU A 131 -7.17 11.00 8.05
N GLN A 132 -6.31 11.95 8.42
CA GLN A 132 -6.54 12.83 9.57
C GLN A 132 -7.73 13.77 9.37
N ASN A 133 -7.91 14.31 8.16
CA ASN A 133 -9.06 15.14 7.83
C ASN A 133 -10.34 14.30 7.86
N THR A 134 -10.33 13.10 7.29
CA THR A 134 -11.47 12.18 7.35
C THR A 134 -11.83 11.83 8.80
N GLU A 135 -10.87 11.50 9.67
CA GLU A 135 -11.15 11.23 11.08
C GLU A 135 -11.76 12.47 11.77
N ARG A 136 -11.24 13.67 11.48
CA ARG A 136 -11.79 14.91 12.03
C ARG A 136 -13.24 15.14 11.62
N GLU A 137 -13.57 14.96 10.34
CA GLU A 137 -14.95 15.09 9.86
C GLU A 137 -15.87 14.07 10.50
N LEU A 138 -15.41 12.82 10.68
CA LEU A 138 -16.21 11.80 11.38
C LEU A 138 -16.46 12.15 12.84
N ARG A 139 -15.49 12.75 13.53
CA ARG A 139 -15.69 13.27 14.89
C ARG A 139 -16.69 14.42 14.93
N ASN A 140 -16.68 15.31 13.94
CA ASN A 140 -17.66 16.39 13.82
C ASN A 140 -19.08 15.85 13.60
N ILE A 141 -19.22 14.85 12.72
CA ILE A 141 -20.50 14.17 12.46
C ILE A 141 -21.00 13.46 13.73
N ASP A 142 -20.11 12.84 14.50
CA ASP A 142 -20.44 12.21 15.78
C ASP A 142 -20.94 13.23 16.81
N ALA A 143 -20.26 14.37 16.93
CA ALA A 143 -20.67 15.45 17.81
C ALA A 143 -22.04 16.04 17.40
N PHE A 144 -22.23 16.32 16.10
CA PHE A 144 -23.49 16.80 15.55
C PHE A 144 -24.65 15.82 15.77
N THR A 145 -24.38 14.52 15.58
CA THR A 145 -25.41 13.48 15.79
C THR A 145 -25.80 13.41 17.26
N LYS A 146 -24.83 13.50 18.18
CA LYS A 146 -25.10 13.52 19.61
C LYS A 146 -25.91 14.76 20.03
N GLU A 147 -25.55 15.94 19.52
CA GLU A 147 -26.34 17.16 19.74
C GLU A 147 -27.77 17.02 19.20
N SER A 148 -27.94 16.38 18.04
CA SER A 148 -29.25 16.10 17.46
C SER A 148 -30.08 15.13 18.31
N GLU A 149 -29.45 14.12 18.92
CA GLU A 149 -30.09 13.20 19.86
C GLU A 149 -30.55 13.91 21.13
N ASP A 150 -29.69 14.75 21.72
CA ASP A 150 -30.00 15.52 22.93
C ASP A 150 -31.17 16.51 22.66
N ASN A 151 -31.12 17.22 21.53
CA ASN A 151 -32.19 18.11 21.09
C ASN A 151 -33.51 17.36 20.83
N TYR A 152 -33.44 16.18 20.21
CA TYR A 152 -34.62 15.34 20.01
C TYR A 152 -35.21 14.89 21.34
N SER A 153 -34.40 14.48 22.32
CA SER A 153 -34.91 14.04 23.63
C SER A 153 -35.65 15.16 24.37
N ASN A 154 -35.12 16.39 24.31
CA ASN A 154 -35.79 17.57 24.86
C ASN A 154 -37.11 17.86 24.12
N PHE A 155 -37.08 17.85 22.78
CA PHE A 155 -38.26 18.03 21.95
C PHE A 155 -39.34 16.97 22.21
N GLU A 156 -38.94 15.70 22.34
CA GLU A 156 -39.82 14.58 22.62
C GLU A 156 -40.53 14.75 23.97
N SER A 157 -39.78 15.14 25.01
CA SER A 157 -40.33 15.42 26.34
C SER A 157 -41.32 16.60 26.31
N ASP A 158 -40.96 17.69 25.64
CA ASP A 158 -41.79 18.90 25.52
C ASP A 158 -43.08 18.64 24.74
N VAL A 159 -43.01 17.90 23.64
CA VAL A 159 -44.20 17.59 22.85
C VAL A 159 -45.07 16.54 23.54
N THR A 160 -44.48 15.52 24.16
CA THR A 160 -45.23 14.50 24.90
C THR A 160 -46.01 15.11 26.07
N SER A 161 -45.39 16.03 26.83
CA SER A 161 -46.08 16.75 27.91
C SER A 161 -47.25 17.60 27.40
N LYS A 162 -47.07 18.32 26.28
CA LYS A 162 -48.14 19.10 25.64
C LYS A 162 -49.26 18.22 25.08
N VAL A 163 -48.94 17.06 24.51
CA VAL A 163 -49.93 16.08 24.05
C VAL A 163 -50.81 15.62 25.21
N GLN A 164 -50.20 15.28 26.35
CA GLN A 164 -50.96 14.88 27.55
C GLN A 164 -51.84 16.02 28.08
N GLU A 165 -51.35 17.26 28.06
CA GLU A 165 -52.14 18.43 28.45
C GLU A 165 -53.37 18.65 27.55
N LEU A 166 -53.20 18.53 26.23
CA LEU A 166 -54.29 18.70 25.26
C LEU A 166 -55.33 17.59 25.38
N ILE A 167 -54.88 16.34 25.57
CA ILE A 167 -55.79 15.20 25.84
C ILE A 167 -56.59 15.46 27.12
N GLY A 168 -55.93 15.93 28.19
CA GLY A 168 -56.59 16.29 29.45
C GLY A 168 -57.62 17.43 29.30
N LYS A 169 -57.46 18.30 28.29
CA LYS A 169 -58.39 19.38 27.94
C LYS A 169 -59.45 18.98 26.90
N GLY A 170 -59.42 17.75 26.38
CA GLY A 170 -60.37 17.24 25.37
C GLY A 170 -60.06 17.63 23.93
N ASP A 171 -58.90 18.25 23.64
CA ASP A 171 -58.47 18.59 22.28
C ASP A 171 -57.71 17.43 21.62
N ILE A 172 -58.48 16.44 21.16
CA ILE A 172 -57.95 15.22 20.53
C ILE A 172 -57.30 15.53 19.17
N ALA A 173 -57.81 16.51 18.43
CA ALA A 173 -57.28 16.88 17.11
C ALA A 173 -55.89 17.52 17.22
N GLY A 174 -55.71 18.48 18.15
CA GLY A 174 -54.41 19.09 18.43
C GLY A 174 -53.37 18.06 18.92
N ALA A 175 -53.78 17.17 19.81
CA ALA A 175 -52.93 16.06 20.28
C ALA A 175 -52.49 15.12 19.15
N GLY A 176 -53.38 14.82 18.20
CA GLY A 176 -53.09 14.01 17.02
C GLY A 176 -52.03 14.64 16.09
N ILE A 177 -52.12 15.95 15.87
CA ILE A 177 -51.14 16.69 15.04
C ILE A 177 -49.74 16.66 15.68
N LEU A 178 -49.65 16.94 16.99
CA LEU A 178 -48.37 16.90 17.73
C LEU A 178 -47.76 15.49 17.78
N SER A 179 -48.59 14.45 17.94
CA SER A 179 -48.15 13.06 17.88
C SER A 179 -47.61 12.67 16.48
N SER A 180 -48.22 13.17 15.41
CA SER A 180 -47.71 13.00 14.05
C SER A 180 -46.33 13.68 13.87
N LEU A 181 -46.16 14.88 14.41
CA LEU A 181 -44.89 15.61 14.38
C LEU A 181 -43.77 14.86 15.13
N LEU A 182 -44.07 14.26 16.29
CA LEU A 182 -43.15 13.36 17.00
C LEU A 182 -42.69 12.22 16.10
N ASN A 183 -43.62 11.50 15.46
CA ASN A 183 -43.29 10.39 14.57
C ASN A 183 -42.41 10.83 13.38
N GLN A 184 -42.65 12.02 12.82
CA GLN A 184 -41.82 12.58 11.76
C GLN A 184 -40.41 12.91 12.26
N SER A 185 -40.28 13.48 13.45
CA SER A 185 -38.98 13.81 14.05
C SER A 185 -38.16 12.55 14.40
N ILE A 186 -38.80 11.46 14.84
CA ILE A 186 -38.15 10.14 15.03
C ILE A 186 -37.53 9.66 13.73
N PHE A 187 -38.25 9.79 12.62
CA PHE A 187 -37.75 9.38 11.31
C PHE A 187 -36.52 10.20 10.90
N GLN A 188 -36.54 11.52 11.11
CA GLN A 188 -35.39 12.38 10.83
C GLN A 188 -34.17 12.02 11.68
N LEU A 189 -34.34 11.76 12.97
CA LEU A 189 -33.24 11.33 13.84
C LEU A 189 -32.63 10.00 13.36
N LYS A 190 -33.47 9.02 12.99
CA LYS A 190 -33.00 7.76 12.41
C LYS A 190 -32.21 7.99 11.11
N GLN A 191 -32.65 8.93 10.27
CA GLN A 191 -31.95 9.29 9.04
C GLN A 191 -30.56 9.89 9.33
N ILE A 192 -30.43 10.77 10.32
CA ILE A 192 -29.14 11.33 10.75
C ILE A 192 -28.18 10.22 11.20
N LYS A 193 -28.65 9.27 12.03
CA LYS A 193 -27.84 8.12 12.48
C LYS A 193 -27.39 7.23 11.32
N ILE A 194 -28.27 7.01 10.33
CA ILE A 194 -27.91 6.26 9.12
C ILE A 194 -26.81 6.99 8.35
N GLN A 195 -26.92 8.30 8.15
CA GLN A 195 -25.91 9.11 7.46
C GLN A 195 -24.58 9.15 8.21
N GLN A 196 -24.60 9.19 9.55
CA GLN A 196 -23.42 9.06 10.39
C GLN A 196 -22.72 7.71 10.14
N ASN A 197 -23.46 6.61 10.18
CA ASN A 197 -22.90 5.28 9.95
C ASN A 197 -22.37 5.12 8.52
N GLN A 198 -23.08 5.63 7.52
CA GLN A 198 -22.61 5.65 6.13
C GLN A 198 -21.30 6.43 5.98
N SER A 199 -21.18 7.57 6.65
CA SER A 199 -19.96 8.38 6.64
C SER A 199 -18.79 7.61 7.24
N LYS A 200 -19.01 6.91 8.36
CA LYS A 200 -17.99 6.04 8.98
C LYS A 200 -17.52 4.93 8.04
N ILE A 201 -18.45 4.24 7.38
CA ILE A 201 -18.15 3.20 6.38
C ILE A 201 -17.33 3.79 5.21
N ILE A 202 -17.71 4.96 4.69
CA ILE A 202 -16.98 5.63 3.61
C ILE A 202 -15.56 5.98 4.06
N GLY A 203 -15.40 6.47 5.29
CA GLY A 203 -14.08 6.78 5.86
C GLY A 203 -13.18 5.55 5.98
N GLU A 204 -13.71 4.44 6.47
CA GLU A 204 -12.98 3.16 6.54
C GLU A 204 -12.63 2.63 5.14
N ASN A 205 -13.57 2.69 4.20
CA ASN A 205 -13.33 2.27 2.83
C ASN A 205 -12.23 3.10 2.15
N LEU A 206 -12.15 4.40 2.45
CA LEU A 206 -11.04 5.25 2.00
C LEU A 206 -9.70 4.75 2.54
N ALA A 207 -9.60 4.43 3.84
CA ALA A 207 -8.36 3.89 4.41
C ALA A 207 -7.97 2.55 3.81
N GLN A 208 -8.93 1.62 3.67
CA GLN A 208 -8.71 0.34 3.01
C GLN A 208 -8.27 0.52 1.56
N THR A 209 -8.83 1.50 0.83
CA THR A 209 -8.43 1.81 -0.55
C THR A 209 -7.01 2.37 -0.60
N ILE A 210 -6.61 3.24 0.33
CA ILE A 210 -5.23 3.75 0.42
C ILE A 210 -4.26 2.59 0.69
N GLN A 211 -4.59 1.72 1.64
CA GLN A 211 -3.80 0.53 1.97
C GLN A 211 -3.69 -0.43 0.78
N GLY A 212 -4.81 -0.72 0.11
CA GLY A 212 -4.85 -1.58 -1.08
C GLY A 212 -3.99 -1.04 -2.21
N ASN A 213 -4.07 0.27 -2.48
CA ASN A 213 -3.21 0.92 -3.46
C ASN A 213 -1.72 0.81 -3.09
N GLN A 214 -1.36 0.99 -1.81
CA GLN A 214 0.03 0.81 -1.37
C GLN A 214 0.52 -0.62 -1.60
N PHE A 215 -0.31 -1.62 -1.29
CA PHE A 215 0.01 -3.03 -1.55
C PHE A 215 0.23 -3.31 -3.05
N LEU A 216 -0.62 -2.77 -3.92
CA LEU A 216 -0.45 -2.90 -5.37
C LEU A 216 0.89 -2.30 -5.83
N GLN A 217 1.33 -1.20 -5.23
CA GLN A 217 2.63 -0.60 -5.55
C GLN A 217 3.81 -1.46 -5.08
N TYR A 218 3.72 -2.11 -3.93
CA TYR A 218 4.71 -3.13 -3.52
C TYR A 218 4.72 -4.34 -4.45
N ALA A 219 3.55 -4.82 -4.90
CA ALA A 219 3.45 -5.92 -5.85
C ALA A 219 4.09 -5.55 -7.20
N ASN A 220 3.79 -4.36 -7.72
CA ASN A 220 4.37 -3.84 -8.97
C ASN A 220 5.90 -3.74 -8.88
N LEU A 221 6.45 -3.29 -7.74
CA LEU A 221 7.89 -3.31 -7.51
C LEU A 221 8.47 -4.72 -7.55
N ASN A 222 7.83 -5.66 -6.86
CA ASN A 222 8.32 -7.03 -6.80
C ASN A 222 8.33 -7.68 -8.19
N LEU A 223 7.26 -7.49 -8.96
CA LEU A 223 7.18 -7.96 -10.35
C LEU A 223 8.26 -7.32 -11.24
N SER A 224 8.49 -6.01 -11.09
CA SER A 224 9.55 -5.30 -11.81
C SER A 224 10.94 -5.81 -11.44
N SER A 225 11.19 -6.08 -10.15
CA SER A 225 12.46 -6.65 -9.66
C SER A 225 12.68 -8.08 -10.16
N LEU A 226 11.63 -8.91 -10.18
CA LEU A 226 11.71 -10.28 -10.70
C LEU A 226 11.98 -10.28 -12.21
N SER A 227 11.32 -9.39 -12.96
CA SER A 227 11.60 -9.18 -14.38
C SER A 227 13.07 -8.77 -14.61
N GLN A 228 13.61 -7.88 -13.78
CA GLN A 228 15.03 -7.50 -13.84
C GLN A 228 15.96 -8.70 -13.56
N GLN A 229 15.68 -9.48 -12.52
CA GLN A 229 16.49 -10.64 -12.16
C GLN A 229 16.49 -11.70 -13.28
N MET A 230 15.34 -11.91 -13.92
CA MET A 230 15.23 -12.83 -15.06
C MET A 230 16.05 -12.35 -16.26
N GLU A 231 16.00 -11.06 -16.58
CA GLU A 231 16.79 -10.50 -17.69
C GLU A 231 18.29 -10.61 -17.41
N GLU A 232 18.75 -10.25 -16.21
CA GLU A 232 20.16 -10.36 -15.85
C GLU A 232 20.65 -11.81 -15.86
N THR A 233 19.80 -12.76 -15.42
CA THR A 233 20.13 -14.20 -15.49
C THR A 233 20.23 -14.68 -16.93
N ASN A 234 19.30 -14.26 -17.80
CA ASN A 234 19.34 -14.61 -19.22
C ASN A 234 20.59 -14.02 -19.89
N ARG A 235 20.93 -12.77 -19.57
CA ARG A 235 22.13 -12.10 -20.04
C ARG A 235 23.41 -12.80 -19.59
N ALA A 236 23.52 -13.14 -18.31
CA ALA A 236 24.66 -13.89 -17.77
C ALA A 236 24.84 -15.24 -18.51
N ARG A 237 23.75 -15.98 -18.74
CA ARG A 237 23.81 -17.22 -19.55
C ARG A 237 24.26 -16.98 -20.98
N ARG A 238 23.81 -15.90 -21.63
CA ARG A 238 24.29 -15.56 -22.99
C ARG A 238 25.80 -15.29 -22.98
N VAL A 239 26.29 -14.55 -21.98
CA VAL A 239 27.72 -14.24 -21.85
C VAL A 239 28.53 -15.51 -21.56
N ASP A 240 28.08 -16.36 -20.64
CA ASP A 240 28.75 -17.63 -20.31
C ASP A 240 28.81 -18.56 -21.52
N ASN A 241 27.69 -18.74 -22.23
CA ASN A 241 27.64 -19.54 -23.46
C ASN A 241 28.58 -18.97 -24.54
N SER A 242 28.65 -17.64 -24.67
CA SER A 242 29.56 -16.99 -25.64
C SER A 242 31.02 -17.17 -25.24
N ALA A 243 31.34 -17.06 -23.96
CA ALA A 243 32.67 -17.27 -23.42
C ALA A 243 33.12 -18.73 -23.57
N GLU A 244 32.19 -19.69 -23.36
CA GLU A 244 32.41 -21.12 -23.57
C GLU A 244 32.65 -21.41 -25.06
N ALA A 245 31.80 -20.89 -25.96
CA ALA A 245 32.00 -21.02 -27.40
C ALA A 245 33.35 -20.42 -27.85
N ALA A 246 33.74 -19.26 -27.32
CA ALA A 246 35.04 -18.65 -27.61
C ALA A 246 36.21 -19.50 -27.10
N ARG A 247 36.09 -20.11 -25.91
CA ARG A 247 37.09 -21.06 -25.38
C ARG A 247 37.19 -22.30 -26.25
N LEU A 248 36.07 -22.84 -26.72
CA LEU A 248 36.04 -23.97 -27.65
C LEU A 248 36.69 -23.60 -28.98
N LEU A 249 36.31 -22.48 -29.60
CA LEU A 249 36.92 -22.00 -30.85
C LEU A 249 38.43 -21.79 -30.72
N ARG A 250 38.89 -21.19 -29.61
CA ARG A 250 40.31 -21.02 -29.32
C ARG A 250 41.04 -22.36 -29.15
N THR A 251 40.40 -23.32 -28.49
CA THR A 251 41.00 -24.65 -28.28
C THR A 251 41.08 -25.40 -29.61
N THR A 252 40.01 -25.38 -30.42
CA THR A 252 39.99 -25.97 -31.75
C THR A 252 41.01 -25.32 -32.68
N SER A 253 41.13 -23.99 -32.67
CA SER A 253 42.12 -23.30 -33.52
C SER A 253 43.56 -23.57 -33.07
N GLN A 254 43.82 -23.74 -31.78
CA GLN A 254 45.12 -24.18 -31.27
C GLN A 254 45.41 -25.64 -31.66
N ILE A 255 44.44 -26.55 -31.52
CA ILE A 255 44.59 -27.96 -31.94
C ILE A 255 44.86 -28.07 -33.45
N ASP A 256 44.14 -27.31 -34.28
CA ASP A 256 44.37 -27.26 -35.73
C ASP A 256 45.77 -26.73 -36.08
N LEU A 257 46.24 -25.71 -35.35
CA LEU A 257 47.58 -25.14 -35.54
C LEU A 257 48.70 -26.10 -35.14
N PHE A 258 48.53 -26.85 -34.05
CA PHE A 258 49.52 -27.84 -33.60
C PHE A 258 49.45 -29.17 -34.37
N GLY A 259 48.27 -29.57 -34.82
CA GLY A 259 48.05 -30.78 -35.63
C GLY A 259 48.61 -30.69 -37.05
N ARG A 260 48.97 -29.48 -37.51
CA ARG A 260 49.64 -29.23 -38.81
C ARG A 260 51.17 -29.32 -38.77
N SER A 261 51.78 -29.71 -37.65
CA SER A 261 53.25 -29.67 -37.48
C SER A 261 54.03 -30.93 -37.89
N ASP A 262 53.38 -32.01 -38.34
CA ASP A 262 54.06 -33.30 -38.63
C ASP A 262 53.86 -33.83 -40.08
N ASP A 263 53.58 -32.96 -41.06
CA ASP A 263 53.68 -33.32 -42.49
C ASP A 263 54.78 -32.48 -43.18
N ASN A 264 56.05 -32.88 -42.98
CA ASN A 264 57.20 -32.54 -43.83
C ASN A 264 58.20 -33.69 -43.83
#